data_AF-A0A2V8A5M9-F1
#
_entry.id   AF-A0A2V8A5M9-F1
#
_cell.length_a   1.000
_cell.length_b   1.000
_cell.length_c   1.000
_cell.angle_alpha   90.00
_cell.angle_beta   90.00
_cell.angle_gamma   90.00
#
_symmetry.space_group_name_H-M   'P 1'
#
loop_
_entity.id
_entity.type
_entity.pdbx_description
1 polymer ?
#
loop_
_entity_poly.entity_id
_entity_poly.type
_entity_poly.pdbx_seq_one_letter_code
_entity_poly.pdbx_strand_id
1 'polypeptide(L)'
;MAIQDLKEHLYFNTDGDTIYVGKARALRDRVRNYLGAYGGDPKTDALLDEVVRLEIIVTDSVVEALALENNLIKQRTPKYNILLRDDKNYPYLQLTTNEGFPRVLVARRVERDGSFYAGPFLPAHFARKTMALTHRLFGIRSCNEVITGKRGRPCLEYDIKRCIAPCVDTICAADEYA
;
A
#
# COMPACT_ATOMS: atom_id res chain seq x y z
N MET A 1 -0.39 -13.34 23.11
CA MET A 1 -0.28 -11.87 23.08
C MET A 1 -1.34 -11.39 22.10
N ALA A 2 -2.52 -11.02 22.59
CA ALA A 2 -3.67 -10.73 21.73
C ALA A 2 -3.39 -9.44 20.95
N ILE A 3 -3.18 -9.58 19.63
CA ILE A 3 -3.22 -8.45 18.72
C ILE A 3 -4.65 -7.92 18.85
N GLN A 4 -4.81 -6.71 19.38
CA GLN A 4 -6.12 -6.09 19.41
C GLN A 4 -6.47 -5.73 17.98
N ASP A 5 -7.39 -6.49 17.40
CA ASP A 5 -7.88 -6.30 16.04
C ASP A 5 -8.28 -4.84 15.83
N LEU A 6 -7.58 -4.16 14.92
CA LEU A 6 -7.94 -2.80 14.51
C LEU A 6 -9.11 -2.88 13.53
N LYS A 7 -10.10 -2.03 13.77
CA LYS A 7 -11.36 -2.03 13.02
C LYS A 7 -11.53 -0.69 12.33
N GLU A 8 -11.72 -0.72 11.03
CA GLU A 8 -12.20 0.45 10.28
C GLU A 8 -13.72 0.51 10.40
N HIS A 9 -14.25 1.69 10.69
CA HIS A 9 -15.69 1.91 10.70
C HIS A 9 -16.09 2.92 9.64
N LEU A 10 -17.22 2.66 9.01
CA LEU A 10 -17.78 3.46 7.93
C LEU A 10 -19.19 3.87 8.33
N TYR A 11 -19.45 5.18 8.32
CA TYR A 11 -20.78 5.73 8.53
C TYR A 11 -21.41 6.11 7.19
N PHE A 12 -22.70 5.82 7.07
CA PHE A 12 -23.48 6.08 5.86
C PHE A 12 -24.72 6.90 6.15
N ASN A 13 -25.13 7.71 5.17
CA ASN A 13 -26.40 8.43 5.18
C ASN A 13 -27.54 7.59 4.57
N THR A 14 -28.74 8.17 4.55
CA THR A 14 -29.96 7.56 3.98
C THR A 14 -29.83 7.19 2.52
N ASP A 15 -29.02 7.94 1.76
CA ASP A 15 -28.81 7.73 0.33
C ASP A 15 -27.82 6.59 0.06
N GLY A 16 -27.18 6.06 1.11
CA GLY A 16 -26.20 4.98 1.04
C GLY A 16 -24.77 5.45 0.78
N ASP A 17 -24.52 6.77 0.81
CA ASP A 17 -23.19 7.34 0.64
C ASP A 17 -22.36 7.20 1.90
N THR A 18 -21.06 6.95 1.75
CA THR A 18 -20.13 6.96 2.88
C THR A 18 -19.78 8.38 3.26
N ILE A 19 -20.22 8.80 4.44
CA ILE A 19 -20.07 10.17 4.92
C ILE A 19 -18.91 10.33 5.90
N TYR A 20 -18.45 9.24 6.52
CA TYR A 20 -17.25 9.23 7.35
C TYR A 20 -16.57 7.85 7.41
N VAL A 21 -15.25 7.83 7.53
CA VAL A 21 -14.40 6.65 7.73
C VAL A 21 -13.43 6.91 8.88
N GLY A 22 -13.22 5.93 9.76
CA GLY A 22 -12.03 5.95 10.61
C GLY A 22 -11.76 4.69 11.44
N LYS A 23 -10.58 4.67 12.08
CA LYS A 23 -10.06 3.52 12.85
C LYS A 23 -10.42 3.43 14.34
N ALA A 24 -10.87 2.28 14.85
CA ALA A 24 -11.13 2.06 16.26
C ALA A 24 -10.38 0.83 16.80
N ARG A 25 -9.67 1.00 17.92
CA ARG A 25 -9.10 -0.10 18.71
C ARG A 25 -10.18 -0.81 19.54
N ALA A 26 -11.14 -0.04 20.05
CA ALA A 26 -12.34 -0.52 20.71
C ALA A 26 -13.54 0.27 20.17
N LEU A 27 -14.27 -0.31 19.23
CA LEU A 27 -15.38 0.37 18.57
C LEU A 27 -16.46 0.81 19.56
N ARG A 28 -16.75 -0.03 20.57
CA ARG A 28 -17.74 0.27 21.61
C ARG A 28 -17.43 1.58 22.34
N ASP A 29 -16.17 1.78 22.72
CA ASP A 29 -15.74 2.99 23.42
C ASP A 29 -15.77 4.19 22.50
N ARG A 30 -15.40 4.00 21.23
CA ARG A 30 -15.43 5.08 20.24
C ARG A 30 -16.86 5.54 19.93
N VAL A 31 -17.80 4.61 19.74
CA VAL A 31 -19.22 4.94 19.52
C VAL A 31 -19.81 5.60 20.76
N ARG A 32 -19.49 5.09 21.96
CA ARG A 32 -19.94 5.71 23.22
C ARG A 32 -19.43 7.15 23.37
N ASN A 33 -18.17 7.40 23.00
CA ASN A 33 -17.60 8.74 23.03
C ASN A 33 -18.34 9.69 22.08
N TYR A 34 -18.74 9.23 20.89
CA TYR A 34 -19.54 10.06 19.97
C TYR A 34 -20.92 10.39 20.55
N LEU A 35 -21.63 9.38 21.06
CA LEU A 35 -22.96 9.58 21.65
C LEU A 35 -22.92 10.46 22.91
N GLY A 36 -21.88 10.34 23.72
CA GLY A 36 -21.68 11.18 24.91
C GLY A 36 -21.16 12.59 24.62
N ALA A 37 -20.62 12.83 23.42
CA ALA A 37 -20.11 14.12 22.98
C ALA A 37 -21.13 14.97 22.20
N TYR A 38 -22.37 14.47 22.04
CA TYR A 38 -23.43 15.20 21.36
C TYR A 38 -23.67 16.56 22.03
N GLY A 39 -23.58 17.64 21.27
CA GLY A 39 -23.63 19.02 21.75
C GLY A 39 -22.28 19.65 22.11
N GLY A 40 -21.17 18.92 21.95
CA GLY A 40 -19.81 19.41 22.23
C GLY A 40 -19.02 19.90 21.00
N ASP A 41 -19.33 19.37 19.81
CA ASP A 41 -18.66 19.73 18.55
C ASP A 41 -19.68 19.75 17.39
N PRO A 42 -19.96 20.91 16.77
CA PRO A 42 -20.97 21.04 15.72
C PRO A 42 -20.77 20.09 14.52
N LYS A 43 -19.52 19.74 14.23
CA LYS A 43 -19.20 18.81 13.14
C LYS A 43 -19.59 17.37 13.50
N THR A 44 -19.28 16.95 14.72
CA THR A 44 -19.65 15.63 15.22
C THR A 44 -21.16 15.49 15.32
N ASP A 45 -21.85 16.54 15.75
CA ASP A 45 -23.32 16.57 15.81
C ASP A 45 -23.93 16.42 14.41
N ALA A 46 -23.48 17.22 13.44
CA ALA A 46 -23.94 17.13 12.05
C ALA A 46 -23.68 15.76 11.41
N LEU A 47 -22.55 15.12 11.74
CA LEU A 47 -22.30 13.73 11.32
C LEU A 47 -23.35 12.79 11.91
N LEU A 48 -23.56 12.85 13.24
CA LEU A 48 -24.46 11.96 13.96
C LEU A 48 -25.92 12.11 13.51
N ASP A 49 -26.34 13.31 13.15
CA ASP A 49 -27.69 13.58 12.61
C ASP A 49 -27.92 12.96 11.22
N GLU A 50 -26.86 12.77 10.44
CA GLU A 50 -26.93 12.21 9.08
C GLU A 50 -26.69 10.69 9.05
N VAL A 51 -26.03 10.11 10.06
CA VAL A 51 -25.73 8.67 10.10
C VAL A 51 -27.00 7.83 10.28
N VAL A 52 -27.23 6.88 9.38
CA VAL A 52 -28.27 5.85 9.55
C VAL A 52 -27.73 4.42 9.55
N ARG A 53 -26.49 4.23 9.11
CA ARG A 53 -25.85 2.90 9.07
C ARG A 53 -24.37 2.99 9.43
N LEU A 54 -23.92 1.96 10.15
CA LEU A 54 -22.53 1.73 10.53
C LEU A 54 -22.08 0.38 9.97
N GLU A 55 -20.97 0.36 9.23
CA GLU A 55 -20.27 -0.86 8.82
C GLU A 55 -18.88 -0.94 9.46
N ILE A 56 -18.37 -2.16 9.61
CA ILE A 56 -17.09 -2.43 10.27
C ILE A 56 -16.30 -3.39 9.40
N ILE A 57 -15.04 -3.05 9.14
CA ILE A 57 -14.08 -3.93 8.49
C ILE A 57 -12.98 -4.24 9.50
N VAL A 58 -12.80 -5.53 9.78
CA VAL A 58 -11.72 -6.02 10.66
C VAL A 58 -10.48 -6.23 9.79
N THR A 59 -9.33 -5.81 10.30
CA THR A 59 -8.03 -5.98 9.63
C THR A 59 -7.09 -6.80 10.51
N ASP A 60 -6.20 -7.54 9.87
CA ASP A 60 -5.27 -8.47 10.54
C ASP A 60 -4.02 -7.75 11.07
N SER A 61 -3.80 -6.50 10.64
CA SER A 61 -2.65 -5.71 11.08
C SER A 61 -2.90 -4.20 11.11
N VAL A 62 -2.10 -3.50 11.92
CA VAL A 62 -2.08 -2.02 11.98
C VAL A 62 -1.78 -1.40 10.62
N VAL A 63 -0.90 -2.05 9.85
CA VAL A 63 -0.48 -1.58 8.51
C VAL A 63 -1.64 -1.67 7.53
N GLU A 64 -2.38 -2.77 7.57
CA GLU A 64 -3.57 -2.98 6.76
C GLU A 64 -4.69 -1.99 7.11
N ALA A 65 -4.96 -1.77 8.40
CA ALA A 65 -5.92 -0.77 8.87
C ALA A 65 -5.62 0.62 8.28
N LEU A 66 -4.36 1.08 8.40
CA LEU A 66 -3.92 2.37 7.87
C LEU A 66 -4.02 2.45 6.34
N ALA A 67 -3.73 1.34 5.65
CA ALA A 67 -3.84 1.25 4.20
C ALA A 67 -5.30 1.36 3.76
N LEU A 68 -6.17 0.61 4.41
CA LEU A 68 -7.59 0.52 4.13
C LEU A 68 -8.28 1.86 4.41
N GLU A 69 -8.01 2.49 5.56
CA GLU A 69 -8.53 3.83 5.92
C GLU A 69 -8.20 4.85 4.82
N ASN A 70 -6.93 4.92 4.43
CA ASN A 70 -6.44 5.85 3.40
C ASN A 70 -7.10 5.58 2.03
N ASN A 71 -7.20 4.31 1.64
CA ASN A 71 -7.84 3.92 0.38
C ASN A 71 -9.34 4.26 0.37
N LEU A 72 -10.07 3.98 1.46
CA LEU A 72 -11.51 4.28 1.57
C LEU A 72 -11.77 5.79 1.54
N ILE A 73 -10.97 6.59 2.25
CA ILE A 73 -11.10 8.05 2.22
C ILE A 73 -10.84 8.59 0.81
N LYS A 74 -9.83 8.07 0.10
CA LYS A 74 -9.52 8.50 -1.28
C LYS A 74 -10.57 8.08 -2.30
N GLN A 75 -11.10 6.86 -2.18
CA GLN A 75 -12.08 6.33 -3.13
C GLN A 75 -13.47 6.94 -2.95
N ARG A 76 -13.87 7.19 -1.69
CA ARG A 76 -15.24 7.62 -1.37
C ARG A 76 -15.34 9.11 -1.05
N THR A 77 -14.22 9.79 -0.82
CA THR A 77 -14.14 11.23 -0.48
C THR A 77 -15.22 11.66 0.53
N PRO A 78 -15.28 11.04 1.72
CA PRO A 78 -16.41 11.24 2.63
C PRO A 78 -16.51 12.68 3.11
N LYS A 79 -17.74 13.22 3.11
CA LYS A 79 -18.06 14.62 3.46
C LYS A 79 -17.45 15.09 4.79
N TYR A 80 -17.46 14.25 5.82
CA TYR A 80 -17.03 14.63 7.18
C TYR A 80 -15.57 14.24 7.49
N ASN A 81 -14.86 13.54 6.61
CA ASN A 81 -13.42 13.32 6.79
C ASN A 81 -12.66 14.61 6.48
N ILE A 82 -11.90 15.12 7.45
CA ILE A 82 -10.91 16.16 7.14
C ILE A 82 -9.86 15.47 6.29
N LEU A 83 -9.85 15.78 4.99
CA LEU A 83 -8.81 15.34 4.07
C LEU A 83 -7.49 15.94 4.54
N LEU A 84 -6.76 15.21 5.37
CA LEU A 84 -5.37 15.50 5.64
C LEU A 84 -4.65 15.33 4.30
N ARG A 85 -4.31 16.45 3.66
CA ARG A 85 -3.57 16.56 2.39
C ARG A 85 -2.16 15.96 2.42
N ASP A 86 -1.81 15.23 3.48
CA ASP A 86 -0.57 14.50 3.54
C ASP A 86 -0.76 13.27 2.66
N ASP A 87 -0.48 13.47 1.37
CA ASP A 87 -0.64 12.53 0.27
C ASP A 87 0.43 11.41 0.35
N LYS A 88 0.56 10.84 1.56
CA LYS A 88 1.40 9.68 1.88
C LYS A 88 0.75 8.47 1.24
N ASN A 89 0.84 8.40 -0.09
CA ASN A 89 0.78 7.15 -0.80
C ASN A 89 1.93 6.30 -0.28
N TYR A 90 1.58 5.37 0.61
CA TYR A 90 2.55 4.44 1.17
C TYR A 90 3.17 3.64 0.01
N PRO A 91 4.50 3.51 -0.05
CA PRO A 91 5.13 2.80 -1.15
C PRO A 91 4.79 1.31 -1.08
N TYR A 92 4.61 0.73 -2.25
CA TYR A 92 4.52 -0.70 -2.49
C TYR A 92 5.80 -1.16 -3.18
N LEU A 93 6.09 -2.46 -3.11
CA LEU A 93 7.04 -3.10 -4.00
C LEU A 93 6.29 -3.79 -5.12
N GLN A 94 6.63 -3.42 -6.35
CA GLN A 94 6.12 -4.04 -7.56
C GLN A 94 7.17 -5.03 -8.08
N LEU A 95 6.80 -6.30 -8.22
CA LEU A 95 7.52 -7.28 -9.02
C LEU A 95 6.85 -7.34 -10.39
N THR A 96 7.56 -6.90 -11.42
CA THR A 96 7.07 -6.94 -12.79
C THR A 96 6.99 -8.38 -13.29
N THR A 97 5.90 -8.72 -13.96
CA THR A 97 5.64 -10.06 -14.53
C THR A 97 5.48 -10.03 -16.05
N ASN A 98 5.26 -8.83 -16.61
CA ASN A 98 4.98 -8.63 -18.03
C ASN A 98 6.22 -8.36 -18.88
N GLU A 99 7.41 -8.64 -18.36
CA GLU A 99 8.66 -8.45 -19.07
C GLU A 99 9.55 -9.68 -18.90
N GLY A 100 10.33 -10.01 -19.93
CA GLY A 100 11.14 -11.24 -19.95
C GLY A 100 12.22 -11.33 -18.88
N PHE A 101 12.55 -10.19 -18.26
CA PHE A 101 13.46 -10.12 -17.12
C PHE A 101 12.77 -9.36 -15.98
N PRO A 102 12.01 -10.04 -15.10
CA PRO A 102 11.35 -9.42 -13.96
C PRO A 102 12.28 -8.54 -13.11
N ARG A 103 11.73 -7.49 -12.51
CA ARG A 103 12.47 -6.61 -11.59
C ARG A 103 11.57 -6.14 -10.46
N VAL A 104 12.21 -5.74 -9.36
CA VAL A 104 11.51 -5.14 -8.22
C VAL A 104 11.69 -3.64 -8.21
N LEU A 105 10.58 -2.91 -8.16
CA LEU A 105 10.49 -1.46 -8.14
C LEU A 105 9.71 -0.96 -6.92
N VAL A 106 9.96 0.28 -6.52
CA VAL A 106 9.08 0.97 -5.57
C VAL A 106 7.95 1.66 -6.34
N ALA A 107 6.73 1.21 -6.14
CA ALA A 107 5.53 1.80 -6.72
C ALA A 107 4.83 2.71 -5.70
N ARG A 108 4.25 3.83 -6.18
CA ARG A 108 3.42 4.71 -5.35
C ARG A 108 1.94 4.35 -5.38
N ARG A 109 1.53 3.52 -6.34
CA ARG A 109 0.15 3.06 -6.54
C ARG A 109 0.16 1.61 -6.99
N VAL A 110 -0.89 0.89 -6.65
CA VAL A 110 -1.15 -0.45 -7.16
C VAL A 110 -1.96 -0.30 -8.45
N GLU A 111 -1.46 -0.86 -9.54
CA GLU A 111 -2.14 -0.85 -10.84
C GLU A 111 -2.62 -2.26 -11.20
N ARG A 112 -3.64 -2.36 -12.06
CA ARG A 112 -4.13 -3.64 -12.58
C ARG A 112 -3.40 -4.02 -13.87
N ASP A 113 -2.08 -4.01 -13.80
CA ASP A 113 -1.20 -4.28 -14.95
C ASP A 113 -0.82 -5.77 -15.04
N GLY A 114 -1.08 -6.58 -14.02
CA GLY A 114 -0.68 -7.99 -13.94
C GLY A 114 0.60 -8.22 -13.14
N SER A 115 1.26 -7.16 -12.70
CA SER A 115 2.41 -7.23 -11.78
C SER A 115 1.98 -7.64 -10.37
N PHE A 116 2.90 -8.22 -9.61
CA PHE A 116 2.67 -8.50 -8.20
C PHE A 116 3.05 -7.29 -7.35
N TYR A 117 2.18 -6.90 -6.42
CA TYR A 117 2.42 -5.81 -5.49
C TYR A 117 2.46 -6.33 -4.05
N ALA A 118 3.53 -5.99 -3.33
CA ALA A 118 3.67 -6.23 -1.90
C ALA A 118 3.65 -4.90 -1.15
N GLY A 119 2.97 -4.84 -0.01
CA GLY A 119 2.86 -3.64 0.82
C GLY A 119 1.41 -3.33 1.22
N PRO A 120 1.14 -2.12 1.74
CA PRO A 120 2.05 -0.96 1.79
C PRO A 120 3.16 -1.08 2.84
N PHE A 121 4.31 -0.45 2.57
CA PHE A 121 5.44 -0.43 3.50
C PHE A 121 5.39 0.80 4.42
N LEU A 122 5.31 0.55 5.73
CA LEU A 122 5.41 1.56 6.78
C LEU A 122 6.51 1.21 7.78
N PRO A 123 7.47 2.12 8.04
CA PRO A 123 7.69 3.41 7.36
C PRO A 123 8.18 3.25 5.91
N ALA A 124 8.00 4.30 5.10
CA ALA A 124 8.26 4.28 3.65
C ALA A 124 9.69 3.84 3.25
N HIS A 125 10.69 4.05 4.11
CA HIS A 125 12.07 3.63 3.82
C HIS A 125 12.23 2.11 3.75
N PHE A 126 11.33 1.33 4.37
CA PHE A 126 11.39 -0.13 4.31
C PHE A 126 11.18 -0.66 2.90
N ALA A 127 10.33 -0.04 2.07
CA ALA A 127 10.20 -0.45 0.67
C ALA A 127 11.57 -0.41 -0.05
N ARG A 128 12.29 0.71 0.05
CA ARG A 128 13.61 0.86 -0.59
C ARG A 128 14.64 -0.13 -0.03
N LYS A 129 14.63 -0.36 1.28
CA LYS A 129 15.55 -1.31 1.93
C LYS A 129 15.28 -2.74 1.46
N THR A 130 14.01 -3.13 1.42
CA THR A 130 13.58 -4.46 0.94
C THR A 130 13.92 -4.63 -0.54
N MET A 131 13.62 -3.65 -1.40
CA MET A 131 14.04 -3.67 -2.82
C MET A 131 15.55 -3.89 -2.98
N ALA A 132 16.36 -3.11 -2.27
CA ALA A 132 17.82 -3.21 -2.35
C ALA A 132 18.35 -4.58 -1.85
N LEU A 133 17.71 -5.14 -0.82
CA LEU A 133 18.00 -6.49 -0.36
C LEU A 133 17.62 -7.54 -1.40
N THR A 134 16.45 -7.38 -2.05
CA THR A 134 15.99 -8.28 -3.10
C THR A 134 16.97 -8.32 -4.27
N HIS A 135 17.45 -7.17 -4.76
CA HIS A 135 18.48 -7.12 -5.80
C HIS A 135 19.75 -7.85 -5.38
N ARG A 136 20.25 -7.56 -4.17
CA ARG A 136 21.50 -8.16 -3.67
C ARG A 136 21.42 -9.66 -3.40
N LEU A 137 20.31 -10.15 -2.85
CA LEU A 137 20.18 -11.54 -2.42
C LEU A 137 19.82 -12.47 -3.57
N PHE A 138 18.99 -12.00 -4.51
CA PHE A 138 18.48 -12.82 -5.60
C PHE A 138 19.13 -12.50 -6.95
N GLY A 139 20.02 -11.50 -7.03
CA GLY A 139 20.65 -11.10 -8.29
C GLY A 139 19.68 -10.49 -9.31
N ILE A 140 18.48 -10.11 -8.86
CA ILE A 140 17.45 -9.46 -9.69
C ILE A 140 17.95 -8.10 -10.14
N ARG A 141 17.65 -7.74 -11.38
CA ARG A 141 18.16 -6.51 -11.99
C ARG A 141 17.54 -5.30 -11.31
N SER A 142 18.36 -4.26 -11.16
CA SER A 142 17.96 -2.96 -10.62
C SER A 142 17.80 -1.88 -11.69
N CYS A 143 18.20 -2.17 -12.93
CA CYS A 143 18.22 -1.21 -14.02
C CYS A 143 16.83 -0.96 -14.62
N ASN A 144 16.63 0.26 -15.13
CA ASN A 144 15.38 0.67 -15.77
C ASN A 144 15.31 0.34 -17.27
N GLU A 145 16.41 -0.15 -17.86
CA GLU A 145 16.52 -0.44 -19.30
C GLU A 145 15.73 -1.68 -19.73
N VAL A 146 15.33 -1.72 -21.00
CA VAL A 146 14.80 -2.94 -21.63
C VAL A 146 15.98 -3.86 -21.93
N ILE A 147 15.95 -5.06 -21.36
CA ILE A 147 17.04 -6.02 -21.51
C ILE A 147 16.84 -6.81 -22.80
N THR A 148 17.86 -6.78 -23.65
CA THR A 148 17.85 -7.42 -24.98
C THR A 148 18.86 -8.54 -25.13
N GLY A 149 19.71 -8.78 -24.13
CA GLY A 149 20.77 -9.79 -24.19
C GLY A 149 22.01 -9.41 -25.01
N LYS A 150 21.94 -8.34 -25.81
CA LYS A 150 22.95 -7.96 -26.81
C LYS A 150 24.08 -7.08 -26.28
N ARG A 151 24.18 -6.87 -24.97
CA ARG A 151 25.20 -5.99 -24.40
C ARG A 151 26.57 -6.67 -24.52
N GLY A 152 27.57 -5.94 -25.01
CA GLY A 152 28.92 -6.52 -25.20
C GLY A 152 29.70 -6.79 -23.90
N ARG A 153 29.30 -6.18 -22.78
CA ARG A 153 29.89 -6.43 -21.45
C ARG A 153 28.89 -6.18 -20.31
N PRO A 154 29.00 -6.90 -19.18
CA PRO A 154 28.17 -6.65 -18.01
C PRO A 154 28.47 -5.28 -17.38
N CYS A 155 27.56 -4.80 -16.53
CA CYS A 155 27.69 -3.53 -15.81
C CYS A 155 28.25 -3.73 -14.39
N LEU A 156 28.49 -2.61 -13.70
CA LEU A 156 29.03 -2.60 -12.34
C LEU A 156 28.22 -3.46 -11.35
N GLU A 157 26.89 -3.50 -11.49
CA GLU A 157 26.04 -4.31 -10.59
C GLU A 157 26.39 -5.80 -10.65
N TYR A 158 26.83 -6.31 -11.80
CA TYR A 158 27.35 -7.67 -11.92
C TYR A 158 28.72 -7.83 -11.27
N ASP A 159 29.62 -6.87 -11.49
CA ASP A 159 30.98 -6.90 -10.93
C ASP A 159 30.94 -6.93 -9.39
N ILE A 160 30.02 -6.19 -8.79
CA ILE A 160 29.80 -6.16 -7.32
C ILE A 160 28.81 -7.22 -6.81
N LYS A 161 28.44 -8.20 -7.66
CA LYS A 161 27.59 -9.37 -7.31
C LYS A 161 26.20 -9.00 -6.80
N ARG A 162 25.57 -7.99 -7.41
CA ARG A 162 24.18 -7.57 -7.15
C ARG A 162 23.23 -7.88 -8.29
N CYS A 163 23.75 -8.31 -9.43
CA CYS A 163 22.95 -8.73 -10.57
C CYS A 163 23.65 -9.89 -11.29
N ILE A 164 22.88 -10.80 -11.88
CA ILE A 164 23.40 -11.93 -12.69
C ILE A 164 23.61 -11.57 -14.17
N ALA A 165 23.57 -10.27 -14.51
CA ALA A 165 23.81 -9.74 -15.86
C ALA A 165 22.94 -10.34 -17.00
N PRO A 166 21.60 -10.32 -16.88
CA PRO A 166 20.71 -10.74 -17.98
C PRO A 166 20.85 -9.88 -19.25
N CYS A 167 21.57 -8.76 -19.17
CA CYS A 167 21.90 -7.92 -20.33
C CYS A 167 22.87 -8.56 -21.32
N VAL A 168 23.53 -9.66 -20.95
CA VAL A 168 24.50 -10.38 -21.77
C VAL A 168 24.05 -11.85 -21.86
N ASP A 169 23.56 -12.27 -23.03
CA ASP A 169 22.98 -13.61 -23.23
C ASP A 169 23.96 -14.76 -22.92
N THR A 170 25.27 -14.53 -23.08
CA THR A 170 26.29 -15.54 -22.76
C THR A 170 26.55 -15.70 -21.27
N ILE A 171 26.02 -14.81 -20.43
CA ILE A 171 26.20 -14.83 -18.96
C ILE A 171 24.93 -15.34 -18.26
N CYS A 172 23.77 -14.88 -18.69
CA CYS A 172 22.49 -15.28 -18.11
C CYS A 172 21.42 -15.23 -19.20
N ALA A 173 20.89 -16.39 -19.55
CA ALA A 173 19.79 -16.52 -20.49
C ALA A 173 18.44 -16.26 -19.79
N ALA A 174 17.39 -15.99 -20.57
CA ALA A 174 16.08 -15.63 -20.02
C ALA A 174 15.42 -16.76 -19.21
N ASP A 175 15.67 -18.02 -19.57
CA ASP A 175 15.20 -19.21 -18.86
C ASP A 175 15.93 -19.42 -17.53
N GLU A 176 17.21 -19.08 -17.44
CA GLU A 176 17.97 -19.12 -16.18
C GLU A 176 17.58 -17.98 -15.23
N TYR A 177 17.04 -16.88 -15.79
CA TYR A 177 16.64 -15.71 -15.02
C TYR A 177 15.25 -15.83 -14.38
N ALA A 178 14.35 -16.55 -15.05
CA ALA A 178 12.93 -16.69 -14.69
C ALA A 178 12.73 -17.53 -13.42
#